data_AF-A0A803VPR3-F1
#
_entry.id   AF-A0A803VPR3-F1
#
_cell.length_a   1.000
_cell.length_b   1.000
_cell.length_c   1.000
_cell.angle_alpha   90.00
_cell.angle_beta   90.00
_cell.angle_gamma   90.00
#
_symmetry.space_group_name_H-M   'P 1'
#
loop_
_entity.id
_entity.type
_entity.pdbx_description
1 polymer ?
#
loop_
_entity_poly.entity_id
_entity_poly.type
_entity_poly.pdbx_seq_one_letter_code
_entity_poly.pdbx_strand_id
1 'polypeptide(L)'
;MRQHELPVQAFLPTCFIVLFFFFFFPPPPPPPPPPLIFFFFFFFFFFFFLHIVRLQCRAFKPDTYQCFLSEHVRTPWPSTGVTPGGWCRGVRSPEPRPVSRGKSRLSAWSSSRKAQLRALDADNYETDPCLKEIRRAENYSWMDIVTIHKDKLPNYEEKIKTFYEEHLHLDDEIRYILEGSGYFDVRDKDDKWIRISMEKGDMITLPAGIYHRFTLDENNYVKAMRLFVGEPVWTAYNRPADDFPARKQYMKFLAEEAHNGV
;
A
#
# COMPACT_ATOMS: atom_id res chain seq x y z
N MET A 1 -26.99 -77.89 -10.35
CA MET A 1 -25.80 -78.77 -10.42
C MET A 1 -24.67 -78.07 -9.68
N ARG A 2 -23.98 -78.83 -8.81
CA ARG A 2 -22.83 -78.55 -7.91
C ARG A 2 -21.90 -77.39 -8.31
N GLN A 3 -21.63 -76.43 -7.41
CA GLN A 3 -20.60 -76.38 -6.33
C GLN A 3 -19.16 -76.27 -6.89
N HIS A 4 -18.27 -75.35 -6.50
CA HIS A 4 -17.83 -74.86 -5.16
C HIS A 4 -17.28 -73.42 -5.29
N GLU A 5 -17.61 -72.41 -4.47
CA GLU A 5 -17.27 -72.11 -3.04
C GLU A 5 -15.85 -71.51 -2.82
N LEU A 6 -15.80 -70.17 -2.63
CA LEU A 6 -15.20 -69.31 -1.55
C LEU A 6 -13.82 -69.66 -0.89
N PRO A 7 -13.17 -68.82 -0.01
CA PRO A 7 -13.54 -67.50 0.58
C PRO A 7 -12.43 -66.41 0.73
N VAL A 8 -12.90 -65.19 1.06
CA VAL A 8 -12.47 -64.22 2.10
C VAL A 8 -11.15 -64.44 2.85
N GLN A 9 -10.29 -63.40 2.94
CA GLN A 9 -9.68 -62.93 4.21
C GLN A 9 -8.91 -61.61 4.10
N ALA A 10 -9.13 -60.76 5.09
CA ALA A 10 -8.44 -59.50 5.39
C ALA A 10 -7.12 -59.73 6.12
N PHE A 11 -6.09 -58.90 5.94
CA PHE A 11 -4.96 -58.76 6.88
C PHE A 11 -4.25 -57.39 6.74
N LEU A 12 -4.41 -56.53 7.76
CA LEU A 12 -3.29 -55.85 8.44
C LEU A 12 -2.80 -56.84 9.53
N PRO A 13 -1.54 -56.89 10.03
CA PRO A 13 -0.73 -55.74 10.46
C PRO A 13 0.83 -55.92 10.40
N THR A 14 1.56 -54.96 11.00
CA THR A 14 2.89 -55.04 11.66
C THR A 14 4.18 -55.27 10.84
N CYS A 15 5.04 -54.23 10.81
CA CYS A 15 6.50 -54.27 11.05
C CYS A 15 7.00 -52.83 11.30
N PHE A 16 6.78 -52.29 12.50
CA PHE A 16 7.86 -51.95 13.43
C PHE A 16 9.17 -52.75 13.25
N ILE A 17 10.29 -52.10 13.57
CA ILE A 17 11.69 -52.59 13.60
C ILE A 17 12.48 -52.31 12.30
N VAL A 18 12.98 -51.08 12.14
CA VAL A 18 14.44 -50.79 12.03
C VAL A 18 14.65 -49.36 12.53
N LEU A 19 14.63 -49.19 13.85
CA LEU A 19 14.98 -47.96 14.54
C LEU A 19 16.00 -48.33 15.61
N PHE A 20 17.16 -48.86 15.21
CA PHE A 20 18.21 -49.23 16.15
C PHE A 20 19.55 -49.45 15.42
N PHE A 21 20.14 -48.42 14.83
CA PHE A 21 21.57 -48.40 14.47
C PHE A 21 22.07 -46.98 14.18
N PHE A 22 21.88 -46.03 15.11
CA PHE A 22 22.57 -44.72 15.08
C PHE A 22 22.89 -44.19 16.48
N PHE A 23 23.27 -45.09 17.40
CA PHE A 23 23.91 -44.74 18.66
C PHE A 23 25.04 -45.74 18.86
N PHE A 24 26.27 -45.44 18.39
CA PHE A 24 27.55 -45.99 18.88
C PHE A 24 28.76 -45.55 18.03
N PHE A 25 28.75 -44.36 17.43
CA PHE A 25 30.00 -43.75 16.92
C PHE A 25 30.11 -42.31 17.42
N PRO A 26 31.14 -41.96 18.22
CA PRO A 26 31.42 -40.57 18.55
C PRO A 26 31.78 -39.79 17.28
N PRO A 27 31.44 -38.50 17.19
CA PRO A 27 31.81 -37.67 16.05
C PRO A 27 33.34 -37.58 15.91
N PRO A 28 33.87 -37.48 14.68
CA PRO A 28 35.31 -37.31 14.46
C PRO A 28 35.81 -36.01 15.12
N PRO A 29 37.05 -35.98 15.63
CA PRO A 29 37.62 -34.78 16.22
C PRO A 29 37.75 -33.65 15.17
N PRO A 30 37.65 -32.37 15.58
CA PRO A 30 37.83 -31.25 14.69
C PRO A 30 39.26 -31.21 14.12
N PRO A 31 39.46 -30.73 12.88
CA PRO A 31 40.80 -30.60 12.30
C PRO A 31 41.65 -29.61 13.11
N PRO A 32 42.98 -29.79 13.15
CA PRO A 32 43.87 -28.90 13.88
C PRO A 32 43.83 -27.49 13.29
N PRO A 33 43.97 -26.44 14.13
CA PRO A 33 44.01 -25.06 13.65
C PRO A 33 45.23 -24.86 12.73
N PRO A 34 45.12 -24.03 11.68
CA PRO A 34 46.23 -23.75 10.79
C PRO A 34 47.38 -23.05 11.54
N PRO A 35 48.65 -23.28 11.13
CA PRO A 35 49.81 -22.73 11.81
C PRO A 35 49.81 -21.19 11.82
N LEU A 36 50.22 -20.62 12.96
CA LEU A 36 50.31 -19.19 13.26
C LEU A 36 51.44 -18.48 12.50
N ILE A 37 51.45 -18.57 11.17
CA ILE A 37 52.28 -17.76 10.29
C ILE A 37 51.42 -17.31 9.11
N PHE A 38 50.42 -16.47 9.39
CA PHE A 38 49.88 -15.47 8.45
C PHE A 38 49.30 -14.25 9.19
N PHE A 39 49.79 -13.99 10.41
CA PHE A 39 49.72 -12.67 11.02
C PHE A 39 50.78 -11.80 10.33
N PHE A 40 50.45 -11.15 9.21
CA PHE A 40 51.04 -9.86 8.75
C PHE A 40 50.61 -9.42 7.33
N PHE A 41 49.58 -10.02 6.72
CA PHE A 41 49.04 -9.54 5.44
C PHE A 41 47.51 -9.43 5.36
N PHE A 42 46.83 -9.32 6.50
CA PHE A 42 45.36 -9.15 6.54
C PHE A 42 44.88 -7.90 7.29
N PHE A 43 45.78 -6.95 7.60
CA PHE A 43 45.42 -5.69 8.27
C PHE A 43 45.42 -4.46 7.34
N PHE A 44 45.94 -4.57 6.10
CA PHE A 44 45.96 -3.46 5.15
C PHE A 44 44.84 -3.51 4.09
N PHE A 45 44.15 -4.64 3.93
CA PHE A 45 43.01 -4.75 3.00
C PHE A 45 41.65 -4.45 3.65
N PHE A 46 41.55 -4.52 4.99
CA PHE A 46 40.28 -4.30 5.70
C PHE A 46 39.94 -2.81 5.89
N PHE A 47 40.93 -1.92 5.94
CA PHE A 47 40.69 -0.47 6.07
C PHE A 47 40.46 0.25 4.74
N PHE A 48 40.94 -0.28 3.61
CA PHE A 48 40.65 0.29 2.30
C PHE A 48 39.23 -0.06 1.82
N PHE A 49 38.73 -1.26 2.14
CA PHE A 49 37.35 -1.64 1.85
C PHE A 49 36.32 -0.92 2.74
N LEU A 50 36.64 -0.64 4.00
CA LEU A 50 35.70 0.07 4.88
C LEU A 50 35.55 1.57 4.54
N HIS A 51 36.51 2.16 3.82
CA HIS A 51 36.41 3.54 3.32
C HIS A 51 35.66 3.61 1.98
N ILE A 52 35.84 2.63 1.08
CA ILE A 52 35.06 2.54 -0.17
C ILE A 52 33.59 2.19 0.11
N VAL A 53 33.32 1.30 1.07
CA VAL A 53 31.93 0.97 1.47
C VAL A 53 31.25 2.16 2.18
N ARG A 54 31.99 3.00 2.92
CA ARG A 54 31.42 4.24 3.51
C ARG A 54 31.19 5.37 2.49
N LEU A 55 31.85 5.36 1.34
CA LEU A 55 31.63 6.35 0.27
C LEU A 55 30.54 5.94 -0.72
N GLN A 56 30.13 4.66 -0.78
CA GLN A 56 28.93 4.22 -1.52
C GLN A 56 27.64 4.20 -0.68
N CYS A 57 27.70 4.25 0.65
CA CYS A 57 26.51 4.36 1.51
C CYS A 57 25.95 5.79 1.65
N ARG A 58 26.39 6.78 0.86
CA ARG A 58 25.78 8.12 0.77
C ARG A 58 25.03 8.39 -0.54
N ALA A 59 24.77 7.36 -1.34
CA ALA A 59 24.04 7.48 -2.59
C ALA A 59 23.11 6.28 -2.85
N PHE A 60 22.43 5.78 -1.81
CA PHE A 60 21.29 4.88 -1.98
C PHE A 60 20.02 5.65 -1.61
N LYS A 61 19.40 6.29 -2.61
CA LYS A 61 17.95 6.46 -2.58
C LYS A 61 17.36 5.05 -2.52
N PRO A 62 16.42 4.73 -1.62
CA PRO A 62 15.75 3.46 -1.69
C PRO A 62 15.06 3.40 -3.05
N ASP A 63 15.38 2.35 -3.80
CA ASP A 63 14.81 2.10 -5.10
C ASP A 63 13.29 2.25 -5.05
N THR A 64 12.83 3.14 -5.91
CA THR A 64 11.49 3.11 -6.48
C THR A 64 11.16 1.67 -6.84
N TYR A 65 10.30 1.02 -6.06
CA TYR A 65 9.51 -0.08 -6.58
C TYR A 65 8.74 0.49 -7.76
N GLN A 66 9.10 0.01 -8.94
CA GLN A 66 8.44 0.31 -10.20
C GLN A 66 7.02 -0.25 -10.09
N CYS A 67 6.13 0.58 -9.56
CA CYS A 67 4.72 0.30 -9.52
C CYS A 67 4.26 0.28 -10.98
N PHE A 68 3.96 -0.90 -11.50
CA PHE A 68 3.12 -1.05 -12.69
C PHE A 68 1.69 -0.64 -12.32
N LEU A 69 1.52 0.66 -12.02
CA LEU A 69 0.29 1.35 -12.32
C LEU A 69 0.36 1.59 -13.83
N SER A 70 -0.59 1.03 -14.57
CA SER A 70 -0.90 1.32 -15.98
C SER A 70 -0.25 2.62 -16.49
N GLU A 71 0.48 2.51 -17.60
CA GLU A 71 1.46 3.43 -18.23
C GLU A 71 1.07 4.92 -18.44
N HIS A 72 0.19 5.54 -17.65
CA HIS A 72 -0.30 6.90 -17.88
C HIS A 72 -0.17 7.84 -16.67
N VAL A 73 0.81 7.64 -15.77
CA VAL A 73 1.08 8.61 -14.69
C VAL A 73 2.58 8.84 -14.48
N ARG A 74 3.18 9.58 -15.42
CA ARG A 74 4.17 10.65 -15.20
C ARG A 74 4.70 11.12 -16.56
N THR A 75 4.12 12.17 -17.12
CA THR A 75 4.85 12.97 -18.12
C THR A 75 5.74 13.95 -17.36
N PRO A 76 7.07 14.01 -17.62
CA PRO A 76 7.91 15.05 -17.06
C PRO A 76 7.55 16.38 -17.73
N TRP A 77 7.22 17.40 -16.93
CA TRP A 77 7.16 18.78 -17.40
C TRP A 77 8.54 19.42 -17.25
N PRO A 78 9.03 20.19 -18.25
CA PRO A 78 10.34 20.81 -18.18
C PRO A 78 10.35 21.92 -17.13
N SER A 79 11.39 21.90 -16.32
CA SER A 79 11.74 22.94 -15.35
C SER A 79 12.24 24.19 -16.07
N THR A 80 11.41 25.23 -16.17
CA THR A 80 11.86 26.63 -16.27
C THR A 80 10.72 27.58 -15.89
N GLY A 81 11.01 28.55 -15.02
CA GLY A 81 10.28 29.83 -14.96
C GLY A 81 9.19 29.94 -13.89
N VAL A 82 9.52 30.65 -12.81
CA VAL A 82 8.57 31.25 -11.88
C VAL A 82 7.63 32.20 -12.64
N THR A 83 6.32 32.00 -12.53
CA THR A 83 5.29 33.03 -12.76
C THR A 83 4.17 32.88 -11.72
N PRO A 84 3.63 33.97 -11.16
CA PRO A 84 2.57 33.91 -10.16
C PRO A 84 1.20 33.72 -10.84
N GLY A 85 0.53 32.63 -10.52
CA GLY A 85 -0.79 32.29 -11.05
C GLY A 85 -0.91 30.79 -11.30
N GLY A 86 -1.37 30.04 -10.30
CA GLY A 86 -1.57 28.59 -10.39
C GLY A 86 -2.69 28.26 -11.38
N TRP A 87 -2.33 27.72 -12.54
CA TRP A 87 -3.29 27.21 -13.52
C TRP A 87 -3.69 25.78 -13.18
N CYS A 88 -4.95 25.58 -12.77
CA CYS A 88 -5.60 24.27 -12.81
C CYS A 88 -5.71 23.83 -14.28
N ARG A 89 -4.79 23.00 -14.76
CA ARG A 89 -4.91 22.41 -16.10
C ARG A 89 -5.89 21.24 -16.06
N GLY A 90 -7.08 21.43 -16.64
CA GLY A 90 -7.98 20.30 -16.90
C GLY A 90 -9.45 20.58 -17.21
N VAL A 91 -9.85 21.70 -17.84
CA VAL A 91 -11.22 21.79 -18.42
C VAL A 91 -11.13 22.35 -19.83
N ARG A 92 -11.31 21.47 -20.84
CA ARG A 92 -11.72 21.91 -22.18
C ARG A 92 -13.24 22.00 -22.19
N SER A 93 -13.78 23.21 -22.24
CA SER A 93 -15.14 23.45 -22.73
C SER A 93 -15.18 23.28 -24.25
N PRO A 94 -16.24 22.67 -24.82
CA PRO A 94 -16.64 22.97 -26.19
C PRO A 94 -18.02 23.63 -26.23
N GLU A 95 -18.09 24.82 -26.84
CA GLU A 95 -19.35 25.41 -27.31
C GLU A 95 -19.93 24.63 -28.51
N PRO A 96 -21.23 24.80 -28.82
CA PRO A 96 -22.05 23.73 -29.38
C PRO A 96 -22.17 23.77 -30.91
N ARG A 97 -22.36 22.60 -31.53
CA ARG A 97 -23.12 22.45 -32.78
C ARG A 97 -24.03 21.20 -32.72
N PRO A 98 -25.20 21.21 -33.39
CA PRO A 98 -26.36 20.43 -32.95
C PRO A 98 -26.63 19.14 -33.74
N VAL A 99 -27.56 18.32 -33.18
CA VAL A 99 -28.31 17.17 -33.77
C VAL A 99 -27.51 15.84 -33.76
N SER A 100 -27.98 14.69 -33.25
CA SER A 100 -29.33 14.12 -33.10
C SER A 100 -29.44 13.15 -31.90
N ARG A 101 -30.70 12.87 -31.55
CA ARG A 101 -31.21 12.06 -30.44
C ARG A 101 -30.59 10.66 -30.30
N GLY A 102 -30.25 10.31 -29.06
CA GLY A 102 -30.19 8.95 -28.54
C GLY A 102 -30.27 9.00 -27.01
N LYS A 103 -31.43 8.66 -26.44
CA LYS A 103 -31.59 8.53 -24.98
C LYS A 103 -30.90 7.26 -24.53
N SER A 104 -29.86 7.36 -23.70
CA SER A 104 -29.48 6.28 -22.78
C SER A 104 -28.96 6.87 -21.47
N ARG A 105 -29.81 6.77 -20.45
CA ARG A 105 -29.50 6.50 -19.04
C ARG A 105 -28.13 7.01 -18.54
N LEU A 106 -28.11 8.25 -18.05
CA LEU A 106 -27.02 8.76 -17.21
C LEU A 106 -27.00 7.98 -15.89
N SER A 107 -26.20 6.92 -15.83
CA SER A 107 -25.64 6.45 -14.57
C SER A 107 -24.28 7.11 -14.42
N ALA A 108 -24.20 8.16 -13.59
CA ALA A 108 -22.94 8.65 -13.06
C ALA A 108 -22.36 7.54 -12.17
N TRP A 109 -21.56 6.66 -12.76
CA TRP A 109 -20.64 5.82 -12.01
C TRP A 109 -19.31 6.56 -12.01
N SER A 110 -18.83 6.94 -10.82
CA SER A 110 -17.47 7.43 -10.65
C SER A 110 -16.52 6.29 -11.05
N SER A 111 -15.89 6.44 -12.20
CA SER A 111 -15.15 5.39 -12.90
C SER A 111 -13.76 5.09 -12.31
N SER A 112 -13.52 5.21 -11.01
CA SER A 112 -12.18 4.94 -10.47
C SER A 112 -12.19 4.46 -9.02
N ARG A 113 -12.58 3.19 -8.81
CA ARG A 113 -12.31 2.42 -7.57
C ARG A 113 -10.83 2.08 -7.36
N LYS A 114 -9.92 2.86 -7.94
CA LYS A 114 -8.47 2.77 -7.72
C LYS A 114 -8.09 3.77 -6.65
N ALA A 115 -7.00 3.50 -5.92
CA ALA A 115 -6.39 4.53 -5.10
C ALA A 115 -5.97 5.70 -6.01
N GLN A 116 -6.36 6.93 -5.65
CA GLN A 116 -6.08 8.12 -6.44
C GLN A 116 -5.15 9.04 -5.67
N LEU A 117 -4.04 9.46 -6.28
CA LEU A 117 -3.08 10.41 -5.71
C LEU A 117 -3.10 11.71 -6.52
N ARG A 118 -3.20 12.86 -5.85
CA ARG A 118 -3.27 14.20 -6.44
C ARG A 118 -2.35 15.14 -5.66
N ALA A 119 -1.76 16.13 -6.33
CA ALA A 119 -0.96 17.18 -5.70
C ALA A 119 -1.69 18.52 -5.77
N LEU A 120 -1.82 19.23 -4.64
CA LEU A 120 -2.63 20.43 -4.46
C LEU A 120 -1.89 21.51 -3.65
N ASP A 121 -2.38 22.75 -3.68
CA ASP A 121 -1.83 23.86 -2.91
C ASP A 121 -2.29 23.83 -1.45
N ALA A 122 -1.50 23.16 -0.60
CA ALA A 122 -1.77 23.02 0.83
C ALA A 122 -1.66 24.32 1.62
N ASP A 123 -0.99 25.36 1.10
CA ASP A 123 -0.90 26.64 1.80
C ASP A 123 -2.18 27.46 1.65
N ASN A 124 -2.91 27.29 0.55
CA ASN A 124 -4.13 28.03 0.23
C ASN A 124 -5.38 27.13 0.12
N TYR A 125 -5.40 26.00 0.82
CA TYR A 125 -6.44 24.97 0.69
C TYR A 125 -7.88 25.48 0.85
N GLU A 126 -8.10 26.54 1.63
CA GLU A 126 -9.44 27.11 1.86
C GLU A 126 -10.02 27.76 0.58
N THR A 127 -9.15 28.27 -0.28
CA THR A 127 -9.54 28.99 -1.50
C THR A 127 -9.11 28.27 -2.79
N ASP A 128 -8.48 27.10 -2.66
CA ASP A 128 -7.97 26.34 -3.80
C ASP A 128 -9.11 25.94 -4.75
N PRO A 129 -9.15 26.47 -6.00
CA PRO A 129 -10.16 26.09 -6.97
C PRO A 129 -10.04 24.62 -7.40
N CYS A 130 -8.85 24.02 -7.33
CA CYS A 130 -8.65 22.61 -7.64
C CYS A 130 -9.35 21.73 -6.61
N LEU A 131 -9.07 21.94 -5.32
CA LEU A 131 -9.77 21.25 -4.24
C LEU A 131 -11.29 21.42 -4.33
N LYS A 132 -11.77 22.64 -4.62
CA LYS A 132 -13.22 22.91 -4.79
C LYS A 132 -13.82 22.07 -5.93
N GLU A 133 -13.15 21.99 -7.06
CA GLU A 133 -13.62 21.21 -8.20
C GLU A 133 -13.64 19.71 -7.90
N ILE A 134 -12.59 19.21 -7.25
CA ILE A 134 -12.49 17.83 -6.80
C ILE A 134 -13.65 17.47 -5.87
N ARG A 135 -13.89 18.31 -4.85
CA ARG A 135 -14.98 18.11 -3.90
C ARG A 135 -16.35 18.10 -4.58
N ARG A 136 -16.54 18.95 -5.59
CA ARG A 136 -17.78 18.99 -6.38
C ARG A 136 -17.95 17.73 -7.23
N ALA A 137 -16.90 17.32 -7.94
CA ALA A 137 -16.94 16.19 -8.85
C ALA A 137 -17.14 14.84 -8.13
N GLU A 138 -16.47 14.66 -6.99
CA GLU A 138 -16.51 13.43 -6.19
C GLU A 138 -17.53 13.48 -5.04
N ASN A 139 -18.27 14.58 -4.92
CA ASN A 139 -19.29 14.80 -3.89
C ASN A 139 -18.77 14.74 -2.43
N TYR A 140 -17.58 15.31 -2.17
CA TYR A 140 -17.02 15.44 -0.82
C TYR A 140 -17.67 16.60 -0.06
N SER A 141 -18.86 16.33 0.47
CA SER A 141 -19.71 17.29 1.16
C SER A 141 -19.23 17.65 2.56
N TRP A 142 -18.44 16.79 3.21
CA TRP A 142 -17.97 16.99 4.58
C TRP A 142 -16.44 17.03 4.65
N MET A 143 -15.90 17.85 5.55
CA MET A 143 -14.47 17.87 5.85
C MET A 143 -14.20 18.29 7.30
N ASP A 144 -13.08 17.82 7.85
CA ASP A 144 -12.46 18.39 9.04
C ASP A 144 -10.93 18.31 8.96
N ILE A 145 -10.26 18.87 9.97
CA ILE A 145 -8.79 18.85 10.07
C ILE A 145 -8.41 18.08 11.33
N VAL A 146 -7.55 17.09 11.17
CA VAL A 146 -6.93 16.35 12.26
C VAL A 146 -5.44 16.65 12.31
N THR A 147 -4.92 16.87 13.51
CA THR A 147 -3.47 16.96 13.74
C THR A 147 -3.04 15.74 14.54
N ILE A 148 -2.23 14.87 13.95
CA ILE A 148 -1.65 13.71 14.61
C ILE A 148 -0.27 14.12 15.11
N HIS A 149 -0.21 14.39 16.41
CA HIS A 149 1.00 14.66 17.17
C HIS A 149 0.77 14.23 18.61
N LYS A 150 1.82 13.75 19.28
CA LYS A 150 1.74 13.23 20.65
C LYS A 150 1.02 14.17 21.62
N ASP A 151 1.30 15.48 21.50
CA ASP A 151 0.75 16.49 22.41
C ASP A 151 -0.62 17.05 21.98
N LYS A 152 -1.02 16.85 20.72
CA LYS A 152 -2.22 17.49 20.14
C LYS A 152 -3.39 16.53 19.97
N LEU A 153 -3.13 15.23 19.82
CA LEU A 153 -4.14 14.23 19.57
C LEU A 153 -4.58 13.55 20.88
N PRO A 154 -5.86 13.65 21.29
CA PRO A 154 -6.37 12.91 22.44
C PRO A 154 -6.28 11.40 22.19
N ASN A 155 -5.88 10.64 23.22
CA ASN A 155 -5.62 9.19 23.14
C ASN A 155 -4.63 8.81 22.03
N TYR A 156 -3.59 9.63 21.82
CA TYR A 156 -2.58 9.45 20.78
C TYR A 156 -2.08 8.00 20.66
N GLU A 157 -1.60 7.41 21.76
CA GLU A 157 -1.01 6.06 21.79
C GLU A 157 -1.98 4.95 21.39
N GLU A 158 -3.26 5.12 21.69
CA GLU A 158 -4.31 4.17 21.30
C GLU A 158 -4.66 4.36 19.82
N LYS A 159 -4.85 5.61 19.39
CA LYS A 159 -5.21 5.95 18.01
C LYS A 159 -4.16 5.52 17.00
N ILE A 160 -2.87 5.75 17.27
CA ILE A 160 -1.80 5.33 16.35
C ILE A 160 -1.75 3.81 16.19
N LYS A 161 -2.09 3.05 17.25
CA LYS A 161 -2.16 1.59 17.17
C LYS A 161 -3.34 1.16 16.29
N THR A 162 -4.51 1.76 16.49
CA THR A 162 -5.68 1.50 15.65
C THR A 162 -5.42 1.85 14.19
N PHE A 163 -4.75 2.97 13.91
CA PHE A 163 -4.41 3.37 12.54
C PHE A 163 -3.44 2.40 11.86
N TYR A 164 -2.52 1.80 12.62
CA TYR A 164 -1.51 0.90 12.08
C TYR A 164 -1.97 -0.56 11.96
N GLU A 165 -2.99 -0.96 12.72
CA GLU A 165 -3.62 -2.26 12.54
C GLU A 165 -4.23 -2.36 11.14
N GLU A 166 -4.02 -3.47 10.43
CA GLU A 166 -4.55 -3.63 9.07
C GLU A 166 -6.09 -3.67 9.11
N HIS A 167 -6.73 -2.73 8.42
CA HIS A 167 -8.18 -2.57 8.44
C HIS A 167 -8.74 -2.17 7.07
N LEU A 168 -10.07 -2.16 6.98
CA LEU A 168 -10.81 -1.58 5.88
C LEU A 168 -11.94 -0.67 6.39
N HIS A 169 -12.46 0.16 5.49
CA HIS A 169 -13.66 0.96 5.69
C HIS A 169 -14.74 0.59 4.66
N LEU A 170 -15.99 0.86 5.01
CA LEU A 170 -17.14 0.62 4.13
C LEU A 170 -17.38 1.79 3.15
N ASP A 171 -16.76 2.93 3.43
CA ASP A 171 -16.73 4.14 2.62
C ASP A 171 -15.28 4.44 2.22
N ASP A 172 -15.11 5.34 1.25
CA ASP A 172 -13.78 5.77 0.81
C ASP A 172 -13.05 6.55 1.92
N GLU A 173 -11.76 6.26 2.10
CA GLU A 173 -10.89 7.00 3.00
C GLU A 173 -10.14 8.08 2.21
N ILE A 174 -10.56 9.33 2.39
CA ILE A 174 -9.93 10.48 1.72
C ILE A 174 -9.10 11.29 2.71
N ARG A 175 -7.84 11.57 2.35
CA ARG A 175 -6.87 12.31 3.16
C ARG A 175 -6.11 13.30 2.29
N TYR A 176 -6.04 14.54 2.75
CA TYR A 176 -5.25 15.59 2.12
C TYR A 176 -4.26 16.17 3.12
N ILE A 177 -2.97 16.03 2.86
CA ILE A 177 -1.91 16.42 3.79
C ILE A 177 -1.65 17.92 3.68
N LEU A 178 -1.87 18.63 4.79
CA LEU A 178 -1.67 20.07 4.90
C LEU A 178 -0.27 20.40 5.43
N GLU A 179 0.23 19.60 6.37
CA GLU A 179 1.58 19.74 6.95
C GLU A 179 2.11 18.36 7.38
N GLY A 180 3.43 18.22 7.46
CA GLY A 180 4.08 16.98 7.87
C GLY A 180 3.98 15.87 6.83
N SER A 181 4.06 14.62 7.28
CA SER A 181 4.17 13.46 6.40
C SER A 181 3.80 12.15 7.11
N GLY A 182 3.56 11.11 6.33
CA GLY A 182 3.27 9.76 6.82
C GLY A 182 3.16 8.73 5.71
N TYR A 183 2.91 7.49 6.09
CA TYR A 183 2.80 6.36 5.17
C TYR A 183 1.40 5.74 5.21
N PHE A 184 0.84 5.53 4.02
CA PHE A 184 -0.27 4.61 3.83
C PHE A 184 0.27 3.33 3.22
N ASP A 185 0.12 2.21 3.92
CA ASP A 185 0.41 0.91 3.34
C ASP A 185 -0.91 0.31 2.83
N VAL A 186 -0.92 -0.19 1.60
CA VAL A 186 -2.09 -0.83 0.97
C VAL A 186 -1.72 -2.22 0.45
N ARG A 187 -2.70 -3.12 0.37
CA ARG A 187 -2.50 -4.44 -0.26
C ARG A 187 -2.64 -4.34 -1.78
N ASP A 188 -1.69 -4.92 -2.50
CA ASP A 188 -1.78 -5.11 -3.95
C ASP A 188 -2.65 -6.32 -4.31
N LYS A 189 -2.71 -6.67 -5.61
CA LYS A 189 -3.49 -7.81 -6.12
C LYS A 189 -3.00 -9.17 -5.60
N ASP A 190 -1.73 -9.27 -5.24
CA ASP A 190 -1.09 -10.48 -4.68
C ASP A 190 -1.08 -10.47 -3.16
N ASP A 191 -1.82 -9.54 -2.53
CA ASP A 191 -1.85 -9.33 -1.09
C ASP A 191 -0.47 -8.95 -0.49
N LYS A 192 0.39 -8.29 -1.27
CA LYS A 192 1.67 -7.73 -0.80
C LYS A 192 1.49 -6.27 -0.40
N TRP A 193 2.29 -5.82 0.57
CA TRP A 193 2.27 -4.43 1.01
C TRP A 193 2.94 -3.50 0.00
N ILE A 194 2.24 -2.45 -0.39
CA ILE A 194 2.79 -1.28 -1.08
C ILE A 194 2.74 -0.11 -0.12
N ARG A 195 3.89 0.52 0.12
CA ARG A 195 4.01 1.72 0.93
C ARG A 195 3.90 2.97 0.07
N ILE A 196 2.99 3.86 0.43
CA ILE A 196 2.76 5.15 -0.22
C ILE A 196 3.21 6.23 0.76
N SER A 197 4.26 6.96 0.40
CA SER A 197 4.71 8.15 1.13
C SER A 197 3.81 9.33 0.77
N MET A 198 3.26 9.98 1.79
CA MET A 198 2.39 11.14 1.65
C MET A 198 3.03 12.33 2.35
N GLU A 199 3.20 13.42 1.63
CA GLU A 199 3.78 14.67 2.12
C GLU A 199 2.82 15.85 1.89
N LYS A 200 3.17 17.02 2.41
CA LYS A 200 2.39 18.25 2.22
C LYS A 200 2.01 18.46 0.75
N GLY A 201 0.72 18.70 0.52
CA GLY A 201 0.16 18.90 -0.83
C GLY A 201 -0.43 17.63 -1.42
N ASP A 202 -0.11 16.45 -0.90
CA ASP A 202 -0.63 15.19 -1.41
C ASP A 202 -2.04 14.90 -0.89
N MET A 203 -2.94 14.57 -1.81
CA MET A 203 -4.29 14.09 -1.54
C MET A 203 -4.45 12.66 -2.06
N ILE A 204 -4.87 11.76 -1.18
CA ILE A 204 -5.15 10.36 -1.51
C ILE A 204 -6.62 10.01 -1.25
N THR A 205 -7.18 9.18 -2.12
CA THR A 205 -8.46 8.48 -1.90
C THR A 205 -8.19 6.99 -1.90
N LEU A 206 -8.46 6.31 -0.80
CA LEU A 206 -8.41 4.86 -0.68
C LEU A 206 -9.83 4.30 -0.83
N PRO A 207 -10.09 3.42 -1.81
CA PRO A 207 -11.45 2.97 -2.11
C PRO A 207 -12.00 2.07 -0.99
N ALA A 208 -13.31 2.17 -0.75
CA ALA A 208 -14.03 1.30 0.17
C ALA A 208 -13.68 -0.19 -0.05
N GLY A 209 -13.40 -0.91 1.04
CA GLY A 209 -13.04 -2.33 1.00
C GLY A 209 -11.57 -2.67 0.70
N ILE A 210 -10.70 -1.69 0.47
CA ILE A 210 -9.24 -1.92 0.41
C ILE A 210 -8.67 -2.17 1.81
N TYR A 211 -7.83 -3.19 1.95
CA TYR A 211 -7.04 -3.35 3.17
C TYR A 211 -5.87 -2.37 3.15
N HIS A 212 -5.80 -1.58 4.22
CA HIS A 212 -4.78 -0.56 4.39
C HIS A 212 -4.45 -0.34 5.87
N ARG A 213 -3.41 0.46 6.10
CA ARG A 213 -3.04 0.99 7.41
C ARG A 213 -2.29 2.30 7.24
N PHE A 214 -2.26 3.09 8.30
CA PHE A 214 -1.54 4.35 8.36
C PHE A 214 -0.50 4.34 9.48
N THR A 215 0.68 4.93 9.21
CA THR A 215 1.67 5.23 10.24
C THR A 215 2.30 6.59 9.97
N LEU A 216 2.70 7.27 11.04
CA LEU A 216 3.64 8.38 10.91
C LEU A 216 4.99 7.87 10.41
N ASP A 217 5.75 8.77 9.80
CA ASP A 217 7.16 8.56 9.52
C ASP A 217 8.03 8.97 10.73
N GLU A 218 9.34 9.06 10.53
CA GLU A 218 10.30 9.44 11.57
C GLU A 218 10.12 10.88 12.09
N ASN A 219 9.41 11.75 11.35
CA ASN A 219 9.11 13.11 11.79
C ASN A 219 7.97 13.18 12.82
N ASN A 220 7.22 12.08 13.00
CA ASN A 220 6.17 11.94 14.02
C ASN A 220 5.11 13.07 14.02
N TYR A 221 4.82 13.64 12.84
CA TYR A 221 3.87 14.73 12.70
C TYR A 221 3.13 14.68 11.37
N VAL A 222 1.81 14.76 11.42
CA VAL A 222 1.00 15.07 10.24
C VAL A 222 -0.21 15.92 10.61
N LYS A 223 -0.54 16.88 9.77
CA LYS A 223 -1.82 17.60 9.78
C LYS A 223 -2.54 17.29 8.48
N ALA A 224 -3.69 16.64 8.58
CA ALA A 224 -4.43 16.18 7.43
C ALA A 224 -5.86 16.72 7.47
N MET A 225 -6.34 17.18 6.32
CA MET A 225 -7.76 17.34 6.06
C MET A 225 -8.34 15.97 5.72
N ARG A 226 -9.44 15.61 6.37
CA ARG A 226 -10.20 14.40 6.07
C ARG A 226 -11.46 14.81 5.32
N LEU A 227 -11.78 14.12 4.23
CA LEU A 227 -12.94 14.43 3.40
C LEU A 227 -13.87 13.22 3.32
N PHE A 228 -15.18 13.47 3.28
CA PHE A 228 -16.21 12.42 3.26
C PHE A 228 -17.34 12.76 2.28
N VAL A 229 -17.91 11.70 1.72
CA VAL A 229 -19.20 11.75 1.04
C VAL A 229 -20.29 11.58 2.10
N GLY A 230 -21.10 12.62 2.32
CA GLY A 230 -22.12 12.60 3.37
C GLY A 230 -21.56 12.77 4.79
N GLU A 231 -22.29 12.26 5.78
CA GLU A 231 -21.86 12.27 7.19
C GLU A 231 -20.79 11.19 7.43
N PRO A 232 -19.70 11.51 8.14
CA PRO A 232 -18.55 10.61 8.24
C PRO A 232 -18.82 9.42 9.17
N VAL A 233 -18.48 8.22 8.70
CA VAL A 233 -18.41 6.99 9.50
C VAL A 233 -16.96 6.52 9.54
N TRP A 234 -16.32 6.62 10.72
CA TRP A 234 -14.89 6.33 10.91
C TRP A 234 -14.60 4.88 11.30
N THR A 235 -15.60 4.01 11.30
CA THR A 235 -15.46 2.66 11.84
C THR A 235 -14.47 1.85 10.99
N ALA A 236 -13.34 1.51 11.59
CA ALA A 236 -12.36 0.59 11.04
C ALA A 236 -12.78 -0.86 11.34
N TYR A 237 -12.72 -1.72 10.34
CA TYR A 237 -12.90 -3.16 10.50
C TYR A 237 -11.57 -3.85 10.27
N ASN A 238 -10.96 -4.31 11.37
CA ASN A 238 -9.66 -4.99 11.33
C ASN A 238 -9.77 -6.29 10.53
N ARG A 239 -8.71 -6.62 9.79
CA ARG A 239 -8.64 -7.88 9.06
C ARG A 239 -8.61 -9.06 10.05
N PRO A 240 -9.38 -10.15 9.81
CA PRO A 240 -10.22 -10.44 8.65
C PRO A 240 -11.58 -9.72 8.67
N ALA A 241 -11.95 -9.13 7.53
CA ALA A 241 -13.21 -8.40 7.32
C ALA A 241 -13.81 -8.70 5.92
N ASP A 242 -13.62 -9.92 5.43
CA ASP A 242 -13.95 -10.28 4.04
C ASP A 242 -15.45 -10.41 3.74
N ASP A 243 -16.28 -10.50 4.77
CA ASP A 243 -17.72 -10.70 4.63
C ASP A 243 -18.47 -9.43 4.24
N PHE A 244 -17.87 -8.25 4.43
CA PHE A 244 -18.53 -6.98 4.14
C PHE A 244 -18.82 -6.78 2.65
N PRO A 245 -20.00 -6.21 2.29
CA PRO A 245 -20.34 -5.93 0.90
C PRO A 245 -19.32 -5.05 0.17
N ALA A 246 -18.77 -4.04 0.84
CA ALA A 246 -17.74 -3.16 0.27
C ALA A 246 -16.50 -3.95 -0.17
N ARG A 247 -16.01 -4.87 0.67
CA ARG A 247 -14.88 -5.75 0.34
C ARG A 247 -15.18 -6.65 -0.86
N LYS A 248 -16.36 -7.27 -0.90
CA LYS A 248 -16.78 -8.11 -2.03
C LYS A 248 -16.86 -7.32 -3.34
N GLN A 249 -17.37 -6.09 -3.30
CA GLN A 249 -17.40 -5.21 -4.47
C GLN A 249 -16.00 -4.79 -4.92
N TYR A 250 -15.11 -4.47 -3.97
CA TYR A 250 -13.71 -4.15 -4.26
C TYR A 250 -12.98 -5.33 -4.93
N MET A 251 -13.16 -6.55 -4.41
CA MET A 251 -12.57 -7.76 -5.01
C MET A 251 -13.11 -8.04 -6.42
N LYS A 252 -14.41 -7.80 -6.65
CA LYS A 252 -15.00 -7.90 -8.00
C LYS A 252 -14.36 -6.89 -8.96
N PHE A 253 -14.18 -5.65 -8.51
CA PHE A 253 -13.49 -4.62 -9.29
C PHE A 253 -12.04 -5.04 -9.65
N LEU A 254 -11.27 -5.57 -8.69
CA LEU A 254 -9.90 -6.05 -8.96
C LEU A 254 -9.86 -7.21 -9.97
N ALA A 255 -10.84 -8.12 -9.91
CA ALA A 255 -10.95 -9.23 -10.85
C ALA A 255 -11.31 -8.77 -12.28
N GLU A 256 -12.22 -7.80 -12.40
CA GLU A 256 -12.58 -7.17 -13.69
C GLU A 256 -11.37 -6.46 -14.32
N GLU A 257 -10.58 -5.73 -13.53
CA GLU A 257 -9.35 -5.08 -14.00
C GLU A 257 -8.31 -6.10 -14.50
N ALA A 258 -8.15 -7.24 -13.82
CA ALA A 258 -7.24 -8.30 -14.26
C ALA A 258 -7.71 -8.93 -15.59
N HIS A 259 -9.01 -9.07 -15.80
CA HIS A 259 -9.57 -9.60 -17.04
C HIS A 259 -9.41 -8.63 -18.22
N ASN A 260 -9.44 -7.32 -17.97
CA ASN A 260 -9.39 -6.30 -19.02
C ASN A 260 -7.98 -5.90 -19.47
N GLY A 261 -6.92 -6.50 -18.90
CA GLY A 261 -5.55 -6.44 -19.44
C GLY A 261 -4.92 -5.04 -19.48
N VAL A 262 -5.23 -4.18 -18.50
CA VAL A 262 -4.63 -2.84 -18.33
C VAL A 262 -3.58 -2.83 -17.22
#